data_AF-A0A518G4A2-F1
#
_entry.id   AF-A0A518G4A2-F1
#
_cell.length_a   1.000
_cell.length_b   1.000
_cell.length_c   1.000
_cell.angle_alpha   90.00
_cell.angle_beta   90.00
_cell.angle_gamma   90.00
#
_symmetry.space_group_name_H-M   'P 1'
#
loop_
_entity.id
_entity.type
_entity.pdbx_description
1 polymer ?
#
loop_
_entity_poly.entity_id
_entity_poly.type
_entity_poly.pdbx_seq_one_letter_code
_entity_poly.pdbx_strand_id
1 'polypeptide(L)'
;MALVRKQVLSVTGGEDAKGPHYTIVYAITTDDAADGPGKARDYSGWSYGDSYTWGNESDSRAVAIRIQEQPVGSSKLDWQVTVEFGDPGLQRPDNPLAEPPTVEWGYEDRQFETVYDVNGDPILNAAGDRYDEIVYADDFRRKLTITRNEASFDRTTADALGNRLNVAAWRGYAAKTVKLKPIIARDAYNAFIGQYWVVTYEFTFAPIASDWKRPILEAGIYELVSSAKKRIIVDGKPAAWPVPLKANGEHLPAGGTPVYRLWELLYTADFDLLNLGSVALD
;
A
#
# COMPACT_ATOMS: atom_id res chain seq x y z
N MET A 1 -38.89 -20.46 -7.88
CA MET A 1 -38.93 -19.07 -8.37
C MET A 1 -38.32 -19.10 -9.75
N ALA A 2 -39.10 -18.80 -10.78
CA ALA A 2 -38.80 -19.21 -12.13
C ALA A 2 -38.94 -18.05 -13.12
N LEU A 3 -37.90 -17.89 -13.94
CA LEU A 3 -37.98 -17.14 -15.19
C LEU A 3 -39.19 -17.60 -15.99
N VAL A 4 -40.15 -16.70 -16.24
CA VAL A 4 -41.32 -17.01 -17.06
C VAL A 4 -40.94 -16.99 -18.53
N ARG A 5 -40.19 -15.96 -18.94
CA ARG A 5 -39.80 -15.77 -20.33
C ARG A 5 -38.49 -15.00 -20.44
N LYS A 6 -37.61 -15.48 -21.30
CA LYS A 6 -36.44 -14.75 -21.82
C LYS A 6 -36.52 -14.74 -23.33
N GLN A 7 -36.49 -13.55 -23.92
CA GLN A 7 -36.48 -13.36 -25.36
C GLN A 7 -35.38 -12.37 -25.72
N VAL A 8 -34.64 -12.64 -26.79
CA VAL A 8 -33.69 -11.68 -27.34
C VAL A 8 -34.44 -10.74 -28.27
N LEU A 9 -34.32 -9.45 -28.01
CA LEU A 9 -34.91 -8.38 -28.80
C LEU A 9 -33.98 -7.98 -29.94
N SER A 10 -32.69 -7.83 -29.65
CA SER A 10 -31.67 -7.48 -30.65
C SER A 10 -30.29 -7.99 -30.25
N VAL A 11 -29.48 -8.24 -31.27
CA VAL A 11 -28.04 -8.44 -31.17
C VAL A 11 -27.39 -7.58 -32.24
N THR A 12 -26.50 -6.69 -31.82
CA THR A 12 -25.77 -5.79 -32.72
C THR A 12 -24.29 -5.84 -32.37
N GLY A 13 -23.42 -5.66 -33.35
CA GLY A 13 -21.98 -5.61 -33.10
C GLY A 13 -21.21 -4.99 -34.26
N GLY A 14 -19.96 -4.67 -33.98
CA GLY A 14 -19.01 -4.08 -34.91
C GLY A 14 -17.61 -4.04 -34.32
N GLU A 15 -16.66 -3.55 -35.10
CA GLU A 15 -15.30 -3.29 -34.66
C GLU A 15 -14.92 -1.89 -35.15
N ASP A 16 -14.37 -1.07 -34.25
CA ASP A 16 -13.88 0.26 -34.58
C ASP A 16 -12.44 0.44 -34.06
N ALA A 17 -11.93 1.68 -34.01
CA ALA A 17 -10.59 1.96 -33.51
C ALA A 17 -10.40 1.61 -32.01
N LYS A 18 -11.49 1.39 -31.28
CA LYS A 18 -11.54 0.90 -29.89
C LYS A 18 -11.77 -0.62 -29.85
N GLY A 19 -11.59 -1.33 -30.96
CA GLY A 19 -11.75 -2.77 -30.99
C GLY A 19 -13.21 -3.24 -31.06
N PRO A 20 -13.47 -4.52 -30.77
CA PRO A 20 -14.77 -5.13 -30.95
C PRO A 20 -15.77 -4.61 -29.90
N HIS A 21 -17.00 -4.36 -30.34
CA HIS A 21 -18.10 -3.96 -29.48
C HIS A 21 -19.37 -4.70 -29.87
N TYR A 22 -20.09 -5.21 -28.88
CA TYR A 22 -21.35 -5.94 -29.09
C TYR A 22 -22.40 -5.46 -28.09
N THR A 23 -23.67 -5.57 -28.47
CA THR A 23 -24.80 -5.30 -27.60
C THR A 23 -25.84 -6.39 -27.78
N ILE A 24 -26.27 -6.97 -26.66
CA ILE A 24 -27.39 -7.90 -26.62
C ILE A 24 -28.50 -7.29 -25.76
N VAL A 25 -29.71 -7.24 -26.29
CA VAL A 25 -30.89 -6.75 -25.56
C VAL A 25 -31.86 -7.90 -25.34
N TYR A 26 -32.19 -8.16 -24.07
CA TYR A 26 -33.17 -9.15 -23.64
C TYR A 26 -34.46 -8.48 -23.19
N ALA A 27 -35.60 -9.08 -23.52
CA ALA A 27 -36.85 -8.95 -22.78
C ALA A 27 -36.96 -10.11 -21.80
N ILE A 28 -37.14 -9.79 -20.52
CA ILE A 28 -37.20 -10.74 -19.42
C ILE A 28 -38.51 -10.52 -18.68
N THR A 29 -39.31 -11.58 -18.53
CA THR A 29 -40.53 -11.56 -17.70
C THR A 29 -40.32 -12.45 -16.49
N THR A 30 -40.51 -11.88 -15.30
CA THR A 30 -40.45 -12.58 -14.01
C THR A 30 -41.83 -13.10 -13.58
N ASP A 31 -41.87 -14.04 -12.64
CA ASP A 31 -43.11 -14.56 -12.05
C ASP A 31 -43.53 -13.82 -10.77
N ASP A 32 -42.64 -12.99 -10.21
CA ASP A 32 -42.86 -12.22 -8.99
C ASP A 32 -42.62 -10.72 -9.21
N ALA A 33 -43.57 -9.89 -8.77
CA ALA A 33 -43.46 -8.43 -8.80
C ALA A 33 -42.48 -7.88 -7.76
N ALA A 34 -42.00 -8.71 -6.84
CA ALA A 34 -40.89 -8.43 -5.94
C ALA A 34 -39.51 -8.66 -6.58
N ASP A 35 -39.43 -9.29 -7.76
CA ASP A 35 -38.17 -9.44 -8.48
C ASP A 35 -37.69 -8.07 -8.97
N GLY A 36 -36.60 -7.59 -8.36
CA GLY A 36 -35.96 -6.34 -8.73
C GLY A 36 -34.97 -6.48 -9.90
N PRO A 37 -34.29 -5.38 -10.28
CA PRO A 37 -33.37 -5.35 -11.42
C PRO A 37 -32.24 -6.39 -11.30
N GLY A 38 -31.74 -6.66 -10.09
CA GLY A 38 -30.72 -7.68 -9.88
C GLY A 38 -31.16 -9.09 -10.31
N LYS A 39 -32.43 -9.46 -10.09
CA LYS A 39 -32.97 -10.75 -10.54
C LYS A 39 -33.17 -10.79 -12.06
N ALA A 40 -33.69 -9.70 -12.64
CA ALA A 40 -33.78 -9.57 -14.09
C ALA A 40 -32.41 -9.72 -14.76
N ARG A 41 -31.36 -9.09 -14.18
CA ARG A 41 -29.97 -9.26 -14.61
C ARG A 41 -29.52 -10.71 -14.61
N ASP A 42 -29.72 -11.43 -13.49
CA ASP A 42 -29.29 -12.83 -13.37
C ASP A 42 -29.94 -13.70 -14.46
N TYR A 43 -31.19 -13.44 -14.82
CA TYR A 43 -31.89 -14.16 -15.90
C TYR A 43 -31.33 -13.87 -17.31
N SER A 44 -30.58 -12.78 -17.51
CA SER A 44 -29.85 -12.55 -18.76
C SER A 44 -28.76 -13.61 -19.00
N GLY A 45 -28.29 -14.28 -17.95
CA GLY A 45 -27.23 -15.29 -17.99
C GLY A 45 -25.83 -14.72 -18.17
N TRP A 46 -25.67 -13.40 -18.02
CA TRP A 46 -24.39 -12.71 -18.15
C TRP A 46 -23.96 -12.09 -16.83
N SER A 47 -22.66 -12.16 -16.58
CA SER A 47 -21.95 -11.47 -15.51
C SER A 47 -20.91 -10.51 -16.11
N TYR A 48 -20.54 -9.49 -15.34
CA TYR A 48 -19.42 -8.62 -15.71
C TYR A 48 -18.16 -9.45 -15.92
N GLY A 49 -17.47 -9.21 -17.05
CA GLY A 49 -16.26 -9.92 -17.44
C GLY A 49 -16.47 -11.19 -18.25
N ASP A 50 -17.70 -11.67 -18.43
CA ASP A 50 -17.98 -12.82 -19.30
C ASP A 50 -17.62 -12.49 -20.76
N SER A 51 -16.90 -13.40 -21.44
CA SER A 51 -16.57 -13.20 -22.85
C SER A 51 -17.81 -13.23 -23.73
N TYR A 52 -17.83 -12.39 -24.77
CA TYR A 52 -18.92 -12.38 -25.75
C TYR A 52 -19.04 -13.75 -26.42
N THR A 53 -20.23 -14.34 -26.31
CA THR A 53 -20.62 -15.55 -27.02
C THR A 53 -22.08 -15.43 -27.47
N TRP A 54 -22.36 -15.68 -28.74
CA TRP A 54 -23.72 -15.63 -29.28
C TRP A 54 -23.92 -16.63 -30.42
N GLY A 55 -24.80 -17.63 -30.22
CA GLY A 55 -24.99 -18.70 -31.18
C GLY A 55 -23.69 -19.48 -31.42
N ASN A 56 -23.14 -19.39 -32.64
CA ASN A 56 -21.86 -20.00 -33.02
C ASN A 56 -20.71 -18.97 -33.09
N GLU A 57 -20.92 -17.75 -32.61
CA GLU A 57 -19.92 -16.69 -32.56
C GLU A 57 -19.35 -16.56 -31.14
N SER A 58 -18.05 -16.30 -31.04
CA SER A 58 -17.38 -15.94 -29.79
C SER A 58 -16.24 -14.98 -30.08
N ASP A 59 -16.08 -13.93 -29.28
CA ASP A 59 -14.90 -13.06 -29.32
C ASP A 59 -14.34 -12.90 -27.90
N SER A 60 -13.19 -13.53 -27.63
CA SER A 60 -12.51 -13.46 -26.34
C SER A 60 -11.88 -12.09 -26.05
N ARG A 61 -11.80 -11.20 -27.05
CA ARG A 61 -11.31 -9.82 -26.88
C ARG A 61 -12.41 -8.89 -26.35
N ALA A 62 -13.67 -9.28 -26.45
CA ALA A 62 -14.81 -8.52 -25.92
C ALA A 62 -15.40 -9.23 -24.70
N VAL A 63 -15.49 -8.52 -23.58
CA VAL A 63 -16.14 -9.04 -22.35
C VAL A 63 -17.33 -8.17 -21.99
N ALA A 64 -18.28 -8.69 -21.21
CA ALA A 64 -19.42 -7.94 -20.71
C ALA A 64 -18.92 -6.81 -19.80
N ILE A 65 -18.99 -5.58 -20.32
CA ILE A 65 -18.48 -4.39 -19.67
C ILE A 65 -19.61 -3.57 -19.03
N ARG A 66 -20.85 -3.73 -19.47
CA ARG A 66 -22.01 -3.06 -18.86
C ARG A 66 -23.24 -3.95 -18.95
N ILE A 67 -23.98 -4.04 -17.84
CA ILE A 67 -25.30 -4.66 -17.82
C ILE A 67 -26.26 -3.63 -17.22
N GLN A 68 -27.29 -3.26 -17.99
CA GLN A 68 -28.27 -2.27 -17.58
C GLN A 68 -29.68 -2.85 -17.67
N GLU A 69 -30.41 -2.72 -16.57
CA GLU A 69 -31.78 -3.19 -16.44
C GLU A 69 -32.74 -2.00 -16.37
N GLN A 70 -33.83 -2.08 -17.13
CA GLN A 70 -34.90 -1.08 -17.11
C GLN A 70 -36.25 -1.78 -17.13
N PRO A 71 -37.24 -1.37 -16.32
CA PRO A 71 -38.59 -1.90 -16.42
C PRO A 71 -39.23 -1.50 -17.76
N VAL A 72 -40.02 -2.39 -18.35
CA VAL A 72 -40.74 -2.13 -19.59
C VAL A 72 -42.09 -1.49 -19.27
N GLY A 73 -42.21 -0.18 -19.54
CA GLY A 73 -43.42 0.58 -19.25
C GLY A 73 -43.70 0.67 -17.75
N SER A 74 -44.93 0.34 -17.34
CA SER A 74 -45.35 0.32 -15.92
C SER A 74 -45.37 -1.08 -15.31
N SER A 75 -44.95 -2.11 -16.05
CA SER A 75 -44.91 -3.49 -15.57
C SER A 75 -43.82 -3.65 -14.51
N LYS A 76 -44.13 -4.38 -13.43
CA LYS A 76 -43.15 -4.82 -12.44
C LYS A 76 -42.53 -6.19 -12.78
N LEU A 77 -43.07 -6.85 -13.79
CA LEU A 77 -42.68 -8.20 -14.19
C LEU A 77 -41.80 -8.18 -15.44
N ASP A 78 -41.97 -7.16 -16.29
CA ASP A 78 -41.28 -7.08 -17.57
C ASP A 78 -40.09 -6.13 -17.48
N TRP A 79 -38.94 -6.64 -17.88
CA TRP A 79 -37.65 -5.97 -17.83
C TRP A 79 -36.99 -6.03 -19.20
N GLN A 80 -36.33 -4.94 -19.57
CA GLN A 80 -35.36 -4.91 -20.64
C GLN A 80 -33.97 -4.94 -20.01
N VAL A 81 -33.15 -5.92 -20.40
CA VAL A 81 -31.75 -6.01 -19.96
C VAL A 81 -30.84 -5.86 -21.17
N THR A 82 -30.05 -4.79 -21.16
CA THR A 82 -29.04 -4.50 -22.19
C THR A 82 -27.67 -4.89 -21.66
N VAL A 83 -26.99 -5.79 -22.37
CA VAL A 83 -25.61 -6.21 -22.09
C VAL A 83 -24.72 -5.64 -23.18
N GLU A 84 -23.76 -4.81 -22.80
CA GLU A 84 -22.73 -4.25 -23.69
C GLU A 84 -21.42 -5.01 -23.46
N PHE A 85 -20.80 -5.44 -24.55
CA PHE A 85 -19.51 -6.09 -24.57
C PHE A 85 -18.48 -5.20 -25.27
N GLY A 86 -17.26 -5.21 -24.78
CA GLY A 86 -16.15 -4.49 -25.39
C GLY A 86 -14.82 -4.84 -24.75
N ASP A 87 -13.75 -4.16 -25.16
CA ASP A 87 -12.44 -4.32 -24.56
C ASP A 87 -12.48 -3.88 -23.07
N PRO A 88 -12.13 -4.76 -22.11
CA PRO A 88 -12.09 -4.41 -20.70
C PRO A 88 -11.13 -3.25 -20.39
N GLY A 89 -10.14 -3.00 -21.24
CA GLY A 89 -9.21 -1.88 -21.14
C GLY A 89 -9.81 -0.53 -21.56
N LEU A 90 -10.97 -0.51 -22.21
CA LEU A 90 -11.60 0.69 -22.76
C LEU A 90 -12.79 1.22 -21.96
N GLN A 91 -13.10 0.60 -20.82
CA GLN A 91 -13.91 1.21 -19.75
C GLN A 91 -13.08 2.04 -18.76
N ARG A 92 -11.90 2.50 -19.16
CA ARG A 92 -11.28 3.61 -18.43
C ARG A 92 -12.19 4.82 -18.60
N PRO A 93 -12.53 5.55 -17.51
CA PRO A 93 -13.21 6.83 -17.67
C PRO A 93 -12.42 7.67 -18.67
N ASP A 94 -13.11 8.34 -19.60
CA ASP A 94 -12.44 9.21 -20.59
C ASP A 94 -11.44 10.16 -19.90
N ASN A 95 -11.76 10.54 -18.66
CA ASN A 95 -10.88 11.24 -17.75
C ASN A 95 -10.11 10.27 -16.80
N PRO A 96 -8.79 10.06 -16.98
CA PRO A 96 -7.99 9.20 -16.10
C PRO A 96 -7.86 9.74 -14.67
N LEU A 97 -8.15 11.03 -14.42
CA LEU A 97 -8.21 11.59 -13.05
C LEU A 97 -9.43 11.11 -12.25
N ALA A 98 -10.43 10.54 -12.93
CA ALA A 98 -11.58 9.92 -12.29
C ALA A 98 -11.34 8.43 -11.95
N GLU A 99 -10.21 7.86 -12.37
CA GLU A 99 -9.84 6.50 -11.99
C GLU A 99 -9.59 6.44 -10.47
N PRO A 100 -10.16 5.45 -9.76
CA PRO A 100 -9.82 5.24 -8.37
C PRO A 100 -8.34 4.87 -8.22
N PRO A 101 -7.70 5.22 -7.10
CA PRO A 101 -6.32 4.79 -6.84
C PRO A 101 -6.21 3.26 -6.85
N THR A 102 -5.13 2.75 -7.41
CA THR A 102 -4.76 1.33 -7.25
C THR A 102 -4.07 1.15 -5.90
N VAL A 103 -4.38 0.05 -5.23
CA VAL A 103 -3.89 -0.27 -3.88
C VAL A 103 -3.30 -1.66 -3.89
N GLU A 104 -2.06 -1.78 -3.46
CA GLU A 104 -1.35 -3.05 -3.39
C GLU A 104 -0.76 -3.21 -1.99
N TRP A 105 -1.05 -4.36 -1.38
CA TRP A 105 -0.42 -4.78 -0.14
C TRP A 105 0.64 -5.82 -0.42
N GLY A 106 1.77 -5.70 0.26
CA GLY A 106 2.85 -6.68 0.17
C GLY A 106 3.74 -6.64 1.40
N TYR A 107 4.91 -7.22 1.24
CA TYR A 107 5.98 -7.20 2.22
C TYR A 107 7.27 -6.75 1.54
N GLU A 108 8.12 -6.05 2.26
CA GLU A 108 9.50 -5.81 1.87
C GLU A 108 10.43 -6.56 2.81
N ASP A 109 11.30 -7.40 2.24
CA ASP A 109 12.39 -8.01 2.98
C ASP A 109 13.45 -6.95 3.27
N ARG A 110 14.00 -6.98 4.48
CA ARG A 110 15.09 -6.11 4.88
C ARG A 110 16.02 -6.85 5.84
N GLN A 111 17.25 -6.36 5.91
CA GLN A 111 18.15 -6.70 6.98
C GLN A 111 18.23 -5.52 7.95
N PHE A 112 18.21 -5.81 9.25
CA PHE A 112 18.43 -4.80 10.28
C PHE A 112 19.60 -5.18 11.16
N GLU A 113 20.32 -4.16 11.63
CA GLU A 113 21.41 -4.35 12.58
C GLU A 113 20.80 -4.78 13.93
N THR A 114 21.28 -5.89 14.48
CA THR A 114 20.91 -6.33 15.83
C THR A 114 22.14 -6.38 16.73
N VAL A 115 21.91 -6.07 18.00
CA VAL A 115 22.91 -6.15 19.08
C VAL A 115 22.48 -7.13 20.17
N TYR A 116 21.32 -7.75 19.99
CA TYR A 116 20.74 -8.76 20.87
C TYR A 116 20.39 -10.00 20.05
N ASP A 117 20.52 -11.17 20.68
CA ASP A 117 20.06 -12.43 20.11
C ASP A 117 18.53 -12.61 20.30
N VAL A 118 18.01 -13.77 19.89
CA VAL A 118 16.58 -14.11 20.04
C VAL A 118 16.13 -14.25 21.50
N ASN A 119 17.05 -14.50 22.43
CA ASN A 119 16.77 -14.59 23.87
C ASN A 119 16.80 -13.21 24.55
N GLY A 120 17.22 -12.17 23.83
CA GLY A 120 17.42 -10.82 24.37
C GLY A 120 18.78 -10.62 25.02
N ASP A 121 19.70 -11.59 24.88
CA ASP A 121 21.05 -11.48 25.39
C ASP A 121 21.92 -10.65 24.42
N PRO A 122 22.78 -9.76 24.93
CA PRO A 122 23.64 -8.97 24.08
C PRO A 122 24.64 -9.87 23.33
N ILE A 123 24.83 -9.59 22.04
CA ILE A 123 25.77 -10.37 21.21
C ILE A 123 27.20 -9.90 21.51
N LEU A 124 27.93 -10.70 22.29
CA LEU A 124 29.28 -10.40 22.79
C LEU A 124 30.24 -11.56 22.56
N ASN A 125 31.53 -11.25 22.50
CA ASN A 125 32.58 -12.26 22.48
C ASN A 125 32.80 -12.86 23.89
N ALA A 126 33.69 -13.84 23.99
CA ALA A 126 33.99 -14.53 25.26
C ALA A 126 34.58 -13.62 26.36
N ALA A 127 35.13 -12.46 26.00
CA ALA A 127 35.63 -11.46 26.95
C ALA A 127 34.54 -10.46 27.40
N GLY A 128 33.32 -10.56 26.84
CA GLY A 128 32.22 -9.64 27.09
C GLY A 128 32.26 -8.37 26.24
N ASP A 129 33.14 -8.30 25.24
CA ASP A 129 33.22 -7.17 24.32
C ASP A 129 32.28 -7.36 23.12
N ARG A 130 31.83 -6.25 22.54
CA ARG A 130 31.08 -6.27 21.29
C ARG A 130 32.01 -6.69 20.14
N TYR A 131 31.48 -7.45 19.19
CA TYR A 131 32.14 -7.64 17.90
C TYR A 131 32.24 -6.32 17.12
N ASP A 132 33.38 -6.10 16.46
CA ASP A 132 33.56 -4.97 15.54
C ASP A 132 32.64 -5.12 14.31
N GLU A 133 32.34 -6.36 13.92
CA GLU A 133 31.40 -6.68 12.87
C GLU A 133 29.96 -6.37 13.28
N ILE A 134 29.20 -5.78 12.35
CA ILE A 134 27.78 -5.55 12.54
C ILE A 134 27.04 -6.85 12.25
N VAL A 135 26.27 -7.32 13.22
CA VAL A 135 25.40 -8.48 13.04
C VAL A 135 24.08 -8.02 12.44
N TYR A 136 23.66 -8.68 11.37
CA TYR A 136 22.39 -8.44 10.70
C TYR A 136 21.43 -9.59 10.96
N ALA A 137 20.15 -9.26 11.11
CA ALA A 137 19.06 -10.21 11.11
C ALA A 137 18.08 -9.89 9.98
N ASP A 138 17.51 -10.93 9.38
CA ASP A 138 16.45 -10.78 8.39
C ASP A 138 15.14 -10.36 9.08
N ASP A 139 14.43 -9.43 8.47
CA ASP A 139 13.15 -8.90 8.91
C ASP A 139 12.31 -8.63 7.67
N PHE A 140 10.99 -8.60 7.85
CA PHE A 140 10.09 -8.20 6.79
C PHE A 140 9.13 -7.15 7.32
N ARG A 141 8.83 -6.15 6.50
CA ARG A 141 7.90 -5.09 6.86
C ARG A 141 6.73 -5.12 5.92
N ARG A 142 5.53 -4.97 6.46
CA ARG A 142 4.34 -4.78 5.63
C ARG A 142 4.55 -3.51 4.79
N LYS A 143 4.15 -3.60 3.52
CA LYS A 143 4.25 -2.54 2.53
C LYS A 143 2.86 -2.25 1.96
N LEU A 144 2.53 -0.97 1.82
CA LEU A 144 1.35 -0.48 1.12
C LEU A 144 1.82 0.41 -0.03
N THR A 145 1.45 0.05 -1.25
CA THR A 145 1.67 0.89 -2.43
C THR A 145 0.33 1.44 -2.90
N ILE A 146 0.25 2.76 -3.03
CA ILE A 146 -0.90 3.45 -3.60
C ILE A 146 -0.44 4.18 -4.85
N THR A 147 -1.11 3.94 -5.97
CA THR A 147 -0.88 4.66 -7.22
C THR A 147 -2.13 5.43 -7.63
N ARG A 148 -2.00 6.74 -7.86
CA ARG A 148 -3.10 7.64 -8.24
C ARG A 148 -2.70 8.53 -9.41
N ASN A 149 -3.67 8.84 -10.26
CA ASN A 149 -3.52 9.83 -11.32
C ASN A 149 -3.82 11.24 -10.78
N GLU A 150 -2.93 12.19 -11.03
CA GLU A 150 -3.05 13.58 -10.54
C GLU A 150 -2.88 14.58 -11.67
N ALA A 151 -3.65 15.67 -11.63
CA ALA A 151 -3.56 16.74 -12.63
C ALA A 151 -2.20 17.45 -12.57
N SER A 152 -1.59 17.52 -11.40
CA SER A 152 -0.30 18.14 -11.15
C SER A 152 0.46 17.35 -10.09
N PHE A 153 1.79 17.47 -10.09
CA PHE A 153 2.65 16.88 -9.07
C PHE A 153 3.38 17.99 -8.30
N ASP A 154 3.09 18.13 -7.00
CA ASP A 154 3.77 19.07 -6.12
C ASP A 154 5.07 18.47 -5.55
N ARG A 155 6.18 18.83 -6.18
CA ARG A 155 7.53 18.42 -5.77
C ARG A 155 7.89 18.88 -4.36
N THR A 156 7.43 20.06 -3.94
CA THR A 156 7.76 20.62 -2.62
C THR A 156 7.13 19.76 -1.53
N THR A 157 5.87 19.38 -1.72
CA THR A 157 5.18 18.46 -0.82
C THR A 157 5.84 17.07 -0.84
N ALA A 158 6.23 16.57 -2.02
CA ALA A 158 6.93 15.29 -2.12
C ALA A 158 8.26 15.26 -1.34
N ASP A 159 9.07 16.32 -1.46
CA ASP A 159 10.35 16.43 -0.75
C ASP A 159 10.16 16.62 0.77
N ALA A 160 9.11 17.33 1.18
CA ALA A 160 8.80 17.55 2.59
C ALA A 160 8.33 16.27 3.30
N LEU A 161 7.59 15.41 2.59
CA LEU A 161 6.97 14.20 3.15
C LEU A 161 7.80 12.93 2.91
N GLY A 162 8.59 12.87 1.84
CA GLY A 162 9.38 11.70 1.47
C GLY A 162 10.46 11.35 2.50
N ASN A 163 10.62 10.05 2.76
CA ASN A 163 11.58 9.52 3.75
C ASN A 163 11.36 10.10 5.17
N ARG A 164 10.10 10.13 5.59
CA ARG A 164 9.65 10.58 6.92
C ARG A 164 8.76 9.53 7.58
N LEU A 165 8.60 9.66 8.90
CA LEU A 165 7.61 8.93 9.67
C LEU A 165 6.32 9.75 9.85
N ASN A 166 5.19 9.11 10.07
CA ASN A 166 3.95 9.80 10.43
C ASN A 166 4.08 10.49 11.81
N VAL A 167 3.69 11.77 11.89
CA VAL A 167 3.76 12.55 13.15
C VAL A 167 2.61 12.23 14.11
N ALA A 168 1.44 11.90 13.58
CA ALA A 168 0.23 11.52 14.33
C ALA A 168 -0.25 10.13 13.91
N ALA A 169 -1.26 9.60 14.62
CA ALA A 169 -1.88 8.35 14.22
C ALA A 169 -2.41 8.46 12.78
N TRP A 170 -2.07 7.49 11.93
CA TRP A 170 -2.42 7.51 10.53
C TRP A 170 -2.96 6.14 10.14
N ARG A 171 -4.21 6.10 9.66
CA ARG A 171 -4.84 4.88 9.14
C ARG A 171 -4.84 3.70 10.13
N GLY A 172 -5.10 3.98 11.40
CA GLY A 172 -5.13 2.98 12.47
C GLY A 172 -3.76 2.61 13.05
N TYR A 173 -2.67 3.14 12.48
CA TYR A 173 -1.32 2.96 13.01
C TYR A 173 -0.94 4.15 13.90
N ALA A 174 -0.22 3.87 14.99
CA ALA A 174 0.22 4.89 15.93
C ALA A 174 1.20 5.89 15.30
N ALA A 175 1.46 7.02 15.96
CA ALA A 175 2.51 7.94 15.54
C ALA A 175 3.87 7.23 15.47
N LYS A 176 4.72 7.64 14.52
CA LYS A 176 6.07 7.12 14.30
C LYS A 176 6.15 5.63 13.94
N THR A 177 5.10 5.01 13.41
CA THR A 177 5.13 3.59 12.99
C THR A 177 5.04 3.39 11.48
N VAL A 178 4.67 4.42 10.72
CA VAL A 178 4.53 4.36 9.26
C VAL A 178 5.59 5.25 8.62
N LYS A 179 6.40 4.67 7.74
CA LYS A 179 7.39 5.41 6.95
C LYS A 179 6.89 5.58 5.53
N LEU A 180 6.88 6.82 5.04
CA LEU A 180 6.68 7.12 3.62
C LEU A 180 8.03 7.10 2.91
N LYS A 181 8.16 6.28 1.87
CA LYS A 181 9.32 6.25 0.98
C LYS A 181 9.32 7.49 0.08
N PRO A 182 10.43 7.79 -0.63
CA PRO A 182 10.41 8.87 -1.62
C PRO A 182 9.22 8.71 -2.58
N ILE A 183 8.45 9.77 -2.77
CA ILE A 183 7.27 9.75 -3.65
C ILE A 183 7.77 9.77 -5.09
N ILE A 184 7.30 8.81 -5.89
CA ILE A 184 7.69 8.66 -7.29
C ILE A 184 6.56 9.16 -8.17
N ALA A 185 6.86 10.03 -9.13
CA ALA A 185 5.90 10.49 -10.11
C ALA A 185 6.48 10.40 -11.52
N ARG A 186 5.62 10.04 -12.48
CA ARG A 186 5.94 10.07 -13.91
C ARG A 186 4.84 10.81 -14.66
N ASP A 187 5.21 11.51 -15.71
CA ASP A 187 4.24 12.12 -16.61
C ASP A 187 3.56 11.07 -17.49
N ALA A 188 2.34 11.38 -17.89
CA ALA A 188 1.54 10.59 -18.79
C ALA A 188 0.64 11.52 -19.63
N TYR A 189 0.11 10.99 -20.72
CA TYR A 189 -0.76 11.74 -21.63
C TYR A 189 -2.04 10.95 -21.92
N ASN A 190 -3.17 11.65 -21.96
CA ASN A 190 -4.46 11.14 -22.38
C ASN A 190 -5.11 12.15 -23.35
N ALA A 191 -5.75 11.67 -24.40
CA ALA A 191 -6.29 12.52 -25.46
C ALA A 191 -7.42 13.46 -25.00
N PHE A 192 -8.14 13.12 -23.92
CA PHE A 192 -9.26 13.90 -23.39
C PHE A 192 -8.80 15.05 -22.49
N ILE A 193 -7.84 14.81 -21.58
CA ILE A 193 -7.39 15.82 -20.60
C ILE A 193 -5.99 16.39 -20.84
N GLY A 194 -5.24 15.83 -21.79
CA GLY A 194 -3.85 16.18 -22.04
C GLY A 194 -2.87 15.50 -21.06
N GLN A 195 -1.86 16.25 -20.62
CA GLN A 195 -0.81 15.75 -19.73
C GLN A 195 -1.32 15.64 -18.28
N TYR A 196 -0.96 14.56 -17.61
CA TYR A 196 -1.22 14.31 -16.19
C TYR A 196 -0.04 13.55 -15.56
N TRP A 197 -0.13 13.26 -14.26
CA TRP A 197 0.90 12.55 -13.50
C TRP A 197 0.37 11.24 -12.94
N VAL A 198 1.18 10.18 -13.01
CA VAL A 198 0.94 8.94 -12.27
C VAL A 198 1.86 8.96 -11.05
N VAL A 199 1.29 9.12 -9.87
CA VAL A 199 2.02 9.29 -8.60
C VAL A 199 1.90 8.02 -7.78
N THR A 200 3.03 7.54 -7.27
CA THR A 200 3.14 6.33 -6.45
C THR A 200 3.65 6.69 -5.06
N TYR A 201 2.88 6.28 -4.06
CA TYR A 201 3.19 6.40 -2.64
C TYR A 201 3.46 5.01 -2.09
N GLU A 202 4.63 4.82 -1.47
CA GLU A 202 4.98 3.55 -0.83
C GLU A 202 5.16 3.78 0.67
N PHE A 203 4.42 3.03 1.47
CA PHE A 203 4.47 3.07 2.92
C PHE A 203 4.99 1.75 3.48
N THR A 204 5.93 1.85 4.41
CA THR A 204 6.41 0.72 5.20
C THR A 204 5.87 0.83 6.62
N PHE A 205 5.36 -0.26 7.17
CA PHE A 205 4.80 -0.30 8.53
C PHE A 205 5.73 -1.03 9.50
N ALA A 206 5.88 -0.46 10.69
CA ALA A 206 6.49 -1.10 11.83
C ALA A 206 5.45 -1.46 12.90
N PRO A 207 5.57 -2.63 13.56
CA PRO A 207 4.73 -2.96 14.71
C PRO A 207 4.82 -1.94 15.85
N ILE A 208 6.03 -1.41 16.11
CA ILE A 208 6.27 -0.44 17.19
C ILE A 208 7.22 0.67 16.74
N ALA A 209 7.10 1.86 17.34
CA ALA A 209 7.87 3.04 16.94
C ALA A 209 9.38 2.90 17.19
N SER A 210 9.79 2.05 18.14
CA SER A 210 11.21 1.78 18.43
C SER A 210 11.93 1.07 17.28
N ASP A 211 11.22 0.42 16.36
CA ASP A 211 11.82 -0.32 15.25
C ASP A 211 12.46 0.58 14.18
N TRP A 212 12.14 1.87 14.23
CA TRP A 212 12.78 2.90 13.41
C TRP A 212 13.99 3.54 14.11
N LYS A 213 14.26 3.17 15.36
CA LYS A 213 15.38 3.70 16.13
C LYS A 213 16.58 2.80 15.96
N ARG A 214 17.76 3.41 15.93
CA ARG A 214 19.02 2.66 15.86
C ARG A 214 19.58 2.46 17.28
N PRO A 215 19.90 1.21 17.70
CA PRO A 215 20.65 0.99 18.92
C PRO A 215 22.11 1.42 18.71
N ILE A 216 22.60 2.32 19.56
CA ILE A 216 24.01 2.72 19.61
C ILE A 216 24.53 2.37 21.00
N LEU A 217 25.67 1.69 21.04
CA LEU A 217 26.33 1.35 22.30
C LEU A 217 26.68 2.63 23.05
N GLU A 218 26.28 2.72 24.32
CA GLU A 218 26.74 3.78 25.21
C GLU A 218 28.22 3.51 25.51
N ALA A 219 29.10 4.13 24.74
CA ALA A 219 30.54 3.96 24.87
C ALA A 219 31.29 5.28 24.64
N GLY A 220 32.45 5.41 25.28
CA GLY A 220 33.28 6.60 25.15
C GLY A 220 34.66 6.42 25.76
N ILE A 221 35.51 7.43 25.58
CA ILE A 221 36.85 7.50 26.18
C ILE A 221 36.87 8.31 27.49
N TYR A 222 35.71 8.82 27.89
CA TYR A 222 35.48 9.59 29.11
C TYR A 222 34.28 9.02 29.85
N GLU A 223 34.32 9.10 31.18
CA GLU A 223 33.24 8.72 32.08
C GLU A 223 32.85 9.89 32.99
N LEU A 224 31.69 9.79 33.63
CA LEU A 224 31.25 10.68 34.70
C LEU A 224 31.58 10.07 36.05
N VAL A 225 32.46 10.72 36.81
CA VAL A 225 32.76 10.35 38.22
C VAL A 225 32.35 11.51 39.11
N SER A 226 31.32 11.32 39.92
CA SER A 226 30.71 12.39 40.74
C SER A 226 30.34 13.61 39.90
N SER A 227 29.70 13.39 38.75
CA SER A 227 29.28 14.40 37.77
C SER A 227 30.42 15.15 37.07
N ALA A 228 31.69 14.82 37.33
CA ALA A 228 32.83 15.37 36.61
C ALA A 228 33.25 14.42 35.48
N LYS A 229 33.44 14.97 34.29
CA LYS A 229 33.98 14.23 33.14
C LYS A 229 35.46 13.89 33.39
N LYS A 230 35.79 12.60 33.45
CA LYS A 230 37.16 12.10 33.62
C LYS A 230 37.54 11.17 32.47
N ARG A 231 38.83 11.15 32.12
CA ARG A 231 39.35 10.20 31.13
C ARG A 231 39.35 8.80 31.74
N ILE A 232 38.83 7.82 31.01
CA ILE A 232 38.81 6.44 31.49
C ILE A 232 40.22 5.87 31.46
N ILE A 233 40.59 5.13 32.51
CA ILE A 233 41.86 4.42 32.63
C ILE A 233 41.59 2.91 32.53
N VAL A 234 42.21 2.26 31.56
CA VAL A 234 42.18 0.80 31.34
C VAL A 234 43.61 0.29 31.48
N ASP A 235 43.83 -0.68 32.35
CA ASP A 235 45.16 -1.25 32.64
C ASP A 235 46.25 -0.21 32.94
N GLY A 236 45.88 0.81 33.72
CA GLY A 236 46.78 1.89 34.12
C GLY A 236 47.11 2.91 33.02
N LYS A 237 46.51 2.80 31.83
CA LYS A 237 46.69 3.73 30.71
C LYS A 237 45.37 4.40 30.31
N PRO A 238 45.39 5.64 29.79
CA PRO A 238 44.19 6.24 29.21
C PRO A 238 43.60 5.36 28.11
N ALA A 239 42.28 5.16 28.12
CA ALA A 239 41.58 4.42 27.09
C ALA A 239 41.88 5.00 25.69
N ALA A 240 42.39 4.16 24.79
CA ALA A 240 42.71 4.53 23.41
C ALA A 240 41.47 4.45 22.50
N TRP A 241 40.53 3.58 22.85
CA TRP A 241 39.29 3.32 22.11
C TRP A 241 38.07 3.53 23.03
N PRO A 242 36.88 3.82 22.49
CA PRO A 242 35.67 3.89 23.28
C PRO A 242 35.46 2.59 24.05
N VAL A 243 35.21 2.70 25.35
CA VAL A 243 34.83 1.57 26.21
C VAL A 243 33.37 1.69 26.62
N PRO A 244 32.67 0.57 26.87
CA PRO A 244 31.28 0.61 27.30
C PRO A 244 31.09 1.42 28.58
N LEU A 245 29.96 2.11 28.67
CA LEU A 245 29.54 2.90 29.81
C LEU A 245 28.19 2.36 30.33
N LYS A 246 27.94 2.63 31.61
CA LYS A 246 26.61 2.47 32.21
C LYS A 246 25.68 3.58 31.72
N ALA A 247 24.37 3.41 31.95
CA ALA A 247 23.36 4.40 31.58
C ALA A 247 23.60 5.80 32.20
N ASN A 248 24.25 5.87 33.36
CA ASN A 248 24.61 7.11 34.08
C ASN A 248 25.94 7.74 33.59
N GLY A 249 26.61 7.15 32.60
CA GLY A 249 27.87 7.65 32.03
C GLY A 249 29.13 7.24 32.79
N GLU A 250 29.04 6.43 33.85
CA GLU A 250 30.21 5.80 34.48
C GLU A 250 30.80 4.71 33.57
N HIS A 251 32.10 4.45 33.69
CA HIS A 251 32.73 3.30 33.02
C HIS A 251 32.05 1.99 33.45
N LEU A 252 31.72 1.14 32.47
CA LEU A 252 31.19 -0.19 32.71
C LEU A 252 32.36 -1.16 33.01
N PRO A 253 32.42 -1.78 34.20
CA PRO A 253 33.46 -2.76 34.50
C PRO A 253 33.40 -3.97 33.56
N ALA A 254 34.53 -4.66 33.40
CA ALA A 254 34.61 -5.91 32.64
C ALA A 254 33.56 -6.93 33.13
N GLY A 255 32.88 -7.59 32.19
CA GLY A 255 31.77 -8.51 32.46
C GLY A 255 30.43 -7.82 32.78
N GLY A 256 30.37 -6.49 32.80
CA GLY A 256 29.11 -5.75 32.92
C GLY A 256 28.24 -5.85 31.66
N THR A 257 26.92 -5.76 31.84
CA THR A 257 25.97 -5.78 30.71
C THR A 257 26.04 -4.46 29.93
N PRO A 258 26.33 -4.49 28.61
CA PRO A 258 26.38 -3.29 27.79
C PRO A 258 25.03 -2.59 27.72
N VAL A 259 25.07 -1.25 27.68
CA VAL A 259 23.87 -0.41 27.56
C VAL A 259 23.80 0.17 26.15
N TYR A 260 22.65 0.05 25.51
CA TYR A 260 22.40 0.64 24.20
C TYR A 260 21.35 1.75 24.32
N ARG A 261 21.61 2.89 23.67
CA ARG A 261 20.63 3.96 23.52
C ARG A 261 19.99 3.90 22.14
N LEU A 262 18.66 4.04 22.10
CA LEU A 262 17.89 4.08 20.88
C LEU A 262 17.79 5.51 20.34
N TRP A 263 18.34 5.74 19.15
CA TRP A 263 18.32 7.05 18.50
C TRP A 263 17.27 7.14 17.41
N GLU A 264 16.47 8.21 17.44
CA GLU A 264 15.55 8.55 16.35
C GLU A 264 16.35 9.21 15.22
N LEU A 265 16.45 8.52 14.08
CA LEU A 265 17.21 9.01 12.91
C LEU A 265 16.31 9.57 11.81
N LEU A 266 15.00 9.34 11.90
CA LEU A 266 14.02 9.78 10.91
C LEU A 266 13.21 10.95 11.44
N TYR A 267 13.08 11.99 10.63
CA TYR A 267 12.15 13.08 10.88
C TYR A 267 10.70 12.62 10.68
N THR A 268 9.77 13.35 11.27
CA THR A 268 8.33 13.10 11.16
C THR A 268 7.65 14.12 10.24
N ALA A 269 6.53 13.75 9.63
CA ALA A 269 5.68 14.64 8.85
C ALA A 269 4.19 14.27 8.99
N ASP A 270 3.32 15.22 8.68
CA ASP A 270 1.87 14.99 8.66
C ASP A 270 1.45 14.36 7.33
N PHE A 271 1.00 13.11 7.39
CA PHE A 271 0.60 12.34 6.20
C PHE A 271 -0.83 12.64 5.76
N ASP A 272 -1.61 13.39 6.53
CA ASP A 272 -2.94 13.84 6.09
C ASP A 272 -2.84 14.83 4.91
N LEU A 273 -1.70 15.53 4.78
CA LEU A 273 -1.38 16.41 3.65
C LEU A 273 -1.39 15.72 2.28
N LEU A 274 -1.26 14.38 2.24
CA LEU A 274 -1.29 13.61 0.99
C LEU A 274 -2.69 13.53 0.38
N ASN A 275 -3.75 13.80 1.16
CA ASN A 275 -5.15 13.76 0.70
C ASN A 275 -5.51 12.47 -0.05
N LEU A 276 -5.07 11.31 0.46
CA LEU A 276 -5.29 10.01 -0.18
C LEU A 276 -6.72 9.46 0.01
N GLY A 277 -7.62 10.21 0.66
CA GLY A 277 -9.01 9.82 0.89
C GLY A 277 -9.19 8.56 1.76
N SER A 278 -10.43 8.11 1.92
CA SER A 278 -10.76 6.87 2.62
C SER A 278 -10.60 5.66 1.69
N VAL A 279 -9.40 5.43 1.18
CA VAL A 279 -9.04 4.12 0.62
C VAL A 279 -9.24 3.09 1.74
N ALA A 280 -10.17 2.15 1.57
CA ALA A 280 -10.42 1.07 2.52
C ALA A 280 -9.14 0.24 2.68
N LEU A 281 -8.78 -0.09 3.92
CA LEU A 281 -7.53 -0.79 4.27
C LEU A 281 -7.82 -2.19 4.83
N ASP A 282 -9.06 -2.62 4.66
CA ASP A 282 -9.70 -3.77 5.29
C ASP A 282 -9.23 -5.07 4.65
#